data_AF-A0A838GEJ8-F1
#
_entry.id   AF-A0A838GEJ8-F1
#
_cell.length_a   1.000
_cell.length_b   1.000
_cell.length_c   1.000
_cell.angle_alpha   90.00
_cell.angle_beta   90.00
_cell.angle_gamma   90.00
#
_symmetry.space_group_name_H-M   'P 1'
#
loop_
_entity.id
_entity.type
_entity.pdbx_description
1 polymer ?
#
loop_
_entity_poly.entity_id
_entity_poly.type
_entity_poly.pdbx_seq_one_letter_code
_entity_poly.pdbx_strand_id
1 'polypeptide(L)'
;LALICMAVIGVTGFYAGWLHVGNWTALTTTPYGRALMVKLGLLVVILALAGINLLVITRKLGARERGDETPVWTRRLRWTVTGELIVIVLLLAAVGQMTSLQPARDVVAEESRQIAIDFDEASPSSTLLLAPGVAGLNHFRLEVDGPNLPADAEALLRLTIPDRDDLGTNEVLLSRVSGNAFEHHGSDLSIAADWEVTAIIREPAAAPTSAETTVSIGTTAPDVDVPGAPWRFQTVGGVTGLTLMLVGFAGLIVGFRSGPGTTRKESAGLGAAALLLGVILLAQARIDPILASAGGEHAIDPQDVAMVERGEEIYSQQCLVCHGPELRGDGPERAGMEPPPADFTQPHTMVHSDEDLIYWVRNGKQGTEMPGFEDSLSDEEIRDVLTYIEARQDALNDIGTPIDAEDQDHGHPG
;
A
#
# COMPACT_ATOMS: atom_id res chain seq x y z
N LEU A 1 -12.81 -36.14 5.23
CA LEU A 1 -13.22 -34.79 5.68
C LEU A 1 -12.04 -34.03 6.30
N ALA A 2 -11.49 -34.46 7.44
CA ALA A 2 -10.41 -33.74 8.14
C ALA A 2 -9.17 -33.41 7.27
N LEU A 3 -8.68 -34.36 6.47
CA LEU A 3 -7.56 -34.13 5.54
C LEU A 3 -7.87 -33.04 4.50
N ILE A 4 -9.11 -32.98 4.03
CA ILE A 4 -9.55 -31.98 3.04
C ILE A 4 -9.62 -30.61 3.71
N CYS A 5 -10.19 -30.50 4.91
CA CYS A 5 -10.22 -29.25 5.67
C CYS A 5 -8.81 -28.73 5.95
N MET A 6 -7.89 -29.62 6.33
CA MET A 6 -6.50 -29.24 6.62
C MET A 6 -5.75 -28.79 5.36
N ALA A 7 -6.00 -29.44 4.21
CA ALA A 7 -5.46 -29.00 2.94
C ALA A 7 -6.01 -27.62 2.53
N VAL A 8 -7.31 -27.38 2.69
CA VAL A 8 -7.93 -26.08 2.39
C VAL A 8 -7.34 -24.97 3.27
N ILE A 9 -7.22 -25.21 4.58
CA ILE A 9 -6.62 -24.23 5.51
C ILE A 9 -5.14 -23.98 5.15
N GLY A 10 -4.38 -25.03 4.81
CA GLY A 10 -2.98 -24.89 4.41
C GLY A 10 -2.81 -24.08 3.13
N VAL A 11 -3.61 -24.37 2.10
CA VAL A 11 -3.56 -23.66 0.81
C VAL A 11 -4.02 -22.21 0.96
N THR A 12 -5.13 -21.97 1.66
CA THR A 12 -5.63 -20.61 1.90
C THR A 12 -4.67 -19.79 2.76
N GLY A 13 -4.08 -20.38 3.79
CA GLY A 13 -3.06 -19.74 4.63
C GLY A 13 -1.77 -19.43 3.87
N PHE A 14 -1.30 -20.35 3.01
CA PHE A 14 -0.15 -20.11 2.15
C PHE A 14 -0.41 -18.98 1.15
N TYR A 15 -1.58 -19.01 0.49
CA TYR A 15 -1.98 -17.96 -0.44
C TYR A 15 -2.11 -16.60 0.25
N ALA A 16 -2.75 -16.53 1.42
CA ALA A 16 -2.83 -15.30 2.20
C ALA A 16 -1.45 -14.77 2.59
N GLY A 17 -0.53 -15.64 3.02
CA GLY A 17 0.86 -15.25 3.29
C GLY A 17 1.58 -14.73 2.05
N TRP A 18 1.39 -15.38 0.90
CA TRP A 18 1.92 -14.92 -0.38
C TRP A 18 1.36 -13.56 -0.80
N LEU A 19 0.06 -13.32 -0.62
CA LEU A 19 -0.58 -12.05 -0.94
C LEU A 19 -0.01 -10.86 -0.16
N HIS A 20 0.24 -11.05 1.15
CA HIS A 20 0.67 -9.95 2.03
C HIS A 20 2.19 -9.68 1.99
N VAL A 21 2.99 -10.63 1.47
CA VAL A 21 4.46 -10.54 1.49
C VAL A 21 5.07 -10.59 0.09
N GLY A 22 4.70 -11.58 -0.72
CA GLY A 22 5.06 -11.68 -2.14
C GLY A 22 6.51 -12.04 -2.49
N ASN A 23 7.53 -11.55 -1.78
CA ASN A 23 8.94 -11.88 -2.03
C ASN A 23 9.76 -12.10 -0.74
N TRP A 24 11.04 -12.46 -0.90
CA TRP A 24 11.92 -12.78 0.22
C TRP A 24 12.37 -11.55 1.01
N THR A 25 12.59 -10.44 0.30
CA THR A 25 12.99 -9.15 0.88
C THR A 25 11.93 -8.69 1.87
N ALA A 26 10.67 -8.56 1.41
CA ALA A 26 9.53 -8.18 2.24
C ALA A 26 9.30 -9.12 3.43
N LEU A 27 9.64 -10.41 3.32
CA LEU A 27 9.50 -11.36 4.43
C LEU A 27 10.50 -11.10 5.57
N THR A 28 11.70 -10.60 5.25
CA THR A 28 12.82 -10.54 6.21
C THR A 28 13.08 -9.13 6.75
N THR A 29 12.82 -8.10 5.94
CA THR A 29 13.06 -6.70 6.30
C THR A 29 11.89 -6.10 7.05
N THR A 30 10.64 -6.47 6.72
CA THR A 30 9.46 -5.81 7.29
C THR A 30 9.05 -6.38 8.67
N PRO A 31 8.42 -5.55 9.53
CA PRO A 31 7.84 -6.02 10.80
C PRO A 31 6.79 -7.12 10.61
N TYR A 32 5.94 -6.99 9.60
CA TYR A 32 4.90 -7.97 9.27
C TYR A 32 5.51 -9.32 8.86
N GLY A 33 6.54 -9.30 8.00
CA GLY A 33 7.25 -10.50 7.56
C GLY A 33 7.91 -11.24 8.72
N ARG A 34 8.55 -10.50 9.63
CA ARG A 34 9.11 -11.04 10.88
C ARG A 34 8.05 -11.67 11.77
N ALA A 35 6.91 -11.01 11.96
CA ALA A 35 5.78 -11.55 12.74
C ALA A 35 5.21 -12.84 12.09
N LEU A 36 5.12 -12.88 10.76
CA LEU A 36 4.73 -14.09 10.03
C LEU A 36 5.73 -15.23 10.23
N MET A 37 7.04 -14.96 10.20
CA MET A 37 8.06 -15.99 10.48
C MET A 37 7.93 -16.55 11.91
N VAL A 38 7.69 -15.69 12.90
CA VAL A 38 7.42 -16.13 14.29
C VAL A 38 6.18 -17.01 14.34
N LYS A 39 5.09 -16.59 13.70
CA LYS A 39 3.84 -17.37 13.61
C LYS A 39 4.06 -18.74 12.95
N LEU A 40 4.81 -18.80 11.86
CA LEU A 40 5.14 -20.06 11.19
C LEU A 40 6.03 -20.96 12.07
N GLY A 41 6.99 -20.38 12.78
CA GLY A 41 7.81 -21.10 13.76
C GLY A 41 6.97 -21.72 14.88
N LEU A 42 6.07 -20.93 15.49
CA LEU A 42 5.14 -21.40 16.52
C LEU A 42 4.20 -22.49 15.99
N LEU A 43 3.74 -22.37 14.74
CA LEU A 43 2.93 -23.39 14.06
C LEU A 43 3.70 -24.72 13.89
N VAL A 44 4.99 -24.69 13.57
CA VAL A 44 5.81 -25.90 13.51
C VAL A 44 5.95 -26.54 14.89
N VAL A 45 6.15 -25.74 15.93
CA VAL A 45 6.26 -26.24 17.32
C VAL A 45 4.97 -26.91 17.78
N ILE A 46 3.81 -26.30 17.55
CA ILE A 46 2.53 -26.90 17.96
C ILE A 46 2.25 -28.20 17.19
N LEU A 47 2.55 -28.26 15.88
CA LEU A 47 2.40 -29.47 15.08
C LEU A 47 3.35 -30.58 15.56
N ALA A 48 4.57 -30.25 15.97
CA ALA A 48 5.51 -31.20 16.55
C ALA A 48 5.00 -31.74 17.91
N LEU A 49 4.51 -30.88 18.79
CA LEU A 49 3.92 -31.28 20.08
C LEU A 49 2.68 -32.17 19.87
N ALA A 50 1.77 -31.77 18.99
CA ALA A 50 0.59 -32.55 18.63
C ALA A 50 0.98 -33.91 18.02
N GLY A 51 2.00 -33.95 17.15
CA GLY A 51 2.54 -35.16 16.57
C GLY A 51 3.15 -36.11 17.61
N ILE A 52 3.94 -35.59 18.56
CA ILE A 52 4.50 -36.37 19.67
C ILE A 52 3.37 -36.91 20.56
N ASN A 53 2.38 -36.08 20.88
CA ASN A 53 1.25 -36.47 21.70
C ASN A 53 0.46 -37.60 21.03
N LEU A 54 0.17 -37.47 19.72
CA LEU A 54 -0.61 -38.44 18.94
C LEU A 54 0.14 -39.73 18.60
N LEU A 55 1.44 -39.66 18.27
CA LEU A 55 2.20 -40.81 17.78
C LEU A 55 2.96 -41.56 18.87
N VAL A 56 3.32 -40.88 19.96
CA VAL A 56 4.14 -41.49 21.02
C VAL A 56 3.33 -41.66 22.30
N ILE A 57 2.73 -40.58 22.81
CA ILE A 57 2.15 -40.56 24.15
C ILE A 57 0.83 -41.35 24.20
N THR A 58 -0.13 -41.03 23.32
CA THR A 58 -1.42 -41.75 23.26
C THR A 58 -1.25 -43.22 22.86
N ARG A 59 -0.37 -43.54 21.91
CA ARG A 59 -0.05 -44.92 21.54
C ARG A 59 0.54 -45.74 22.70
N LYS A 60 1.45 -45.14 23.50
CA LYS A 60 2.05 -45.84 24.65
C LYS A 60 1.10 -45.99 25.84
N LEU A 61 0.15 -45.07 26.00
CA LEU A 61 -0.93 -45.17 26.99
C LEU A 61 -1.94 -46.27 26.59
N GLY A 62 -2.39 -46.30 25.33
CA GLY A 62 -3.35 -47.31 24.86
C GLY A 62 -2.79 -48.73 24.78
N ALA A 63 -1.48 -48.90 24.55
CA ALA A 63 -0.84 -50.22 24.54
C ALA A 63 -0.70 -50.86 25.93
N ARG A 64 -0.95 -50.11 27.02
CA ARG A 64 -0.66 -50.51 28.41
C ARG A 64 -1.86 -50.53 29.36
N GLU A 65 -3.08 -50.50 28.85
CA GLU A 65 -4.32 -50.62 29.64
C GLU A 65 -4.51 -51.96 30.39
N ARG A 66 -3.51 -52.86 30.38
CA ARG A 66 -3.46 -54.04 31.25
C ARG A 66 -2.38 -53.87 32.32
N GLY A 67 -2.68 -53.09 33.35
CA GLY A 67 -2.33 -53.49 34.72
C GLY A 67 -1.20 -52.80 35.48
N ASP A 68 -0.65 -51.65 35.06
CA ASP A 68 0.23 -50.91 35.99
C ASP A 68 0.23 -49.39 35.79
N GLU A 69 -0.07 -48.66 36.87
CA GLU A 69 -0.15 -47.21 36.93
C GLU A 69 1.25 -46.61 36.75
N THR A 70 1.50 -45.91 35.64
CA THR A 70 2.79 -45.22 35.43
C THR A 70 2.63 -43.70 35.56
N PRO A 71 2.90 -43.11 36.75
CA PRO A 71 2.82 -41.66 36.98
C PRO A 71 3.76 -40.82 36.07
N VAL A 72 4.73 -41.47 35.42
CA VAL A 72 5.67 -40.81 34.50
C VAL A 72 5.00 -40.36 33.20
N TRP A 73 4.12 -41.18 32.61
CA TRP A 73 3.48 -40.85 31.32
C TRP A 73 2.33 -39.87 31.49
N THR A 74 1.61 -39.92 32.61
CA THR A 74 0.59 -38.92 32.96
C THR A 74 1.24 -37.55 33.25
N ARG A 75 2.39 -37.52 33.93
CA ARG A 75 3.18 -36.29 34.11
C ARG A 75 3.66 -35.75 32.76
N ARG A 76 4.23 -36.59 31.88
CA ARG A 76 4.67 -36.16 30.54
C ARG A 76 3.51 -35.60 29.71
N LEU A 77 2.35 -36.24 29.75
CA LEU A 77 1.13 -35.75 29.08
C LEU A 77 0.72 -34.36 29.60
N ARG A 78 0.73 -34.13 30.92
CA ARG A 78 0.43 -32.80 31.50
C ARG A 78 1.42 -31.74 31.02
N TRP A 79 2.71 -32.04 31.02
CA TRP A 79 3.73 -31.09 30.53
C TRP A 79 3.60 -30.78 29.05
N THR A 80 3.27 -31.77 28.20
CA THR A 80 3.03 -31.52 26.77
C THR A 80 1.77 -30.71 26.53
N VAL A 81 0.69 -30.96 27.28
CA VAL A 81 -0.56 -30.18 27.17
C VAL A 81 -0.36 -28.73 27.65
N THR A 82 0.36 -28.52 28.76
CA THR A 82 0.70 -27.17 29.21
C THR A 82 1.60 -26.45 28.20
N GLY A 83 2.58 -27.14 27.62
CA GLY A 83 3.42 -26.60 26.54
C GLY A 83 2.60 -26.22 25.30
N GLU A 84 1.66 -27.08 24.90
CA GLU A 84 0.74 -26.83 23.79
C GLU A 84 -0.13 -25.59 24.05
N LEU A 85 -0.71 -25.45 25.25
CA LEU A 85 -1.49 -24.28 25.62
C LEU A 85 -0.67 -22.99 25.56
N ILE A 86 0.56 -23.00 26.06
CA ILE A 86 1.45 -21.84 26.01
C ILE A 86 1.74 -21.44 24.56
N VAL A 87 2.06 -22.42 23.69
CA VAL A 87 2.33 -22.15 22.27
C VAL A 87 1.09 -21.61 21.56
N ILE A 88 -0.11 -22.10 21.89
CA ILE A 88 -1.38 -21.56 21.35
C ILE A 88 -1.56 -20.10 21.75
N VAL A 89 -1.32 -19.75 23.02
CA VAL A 89 -1.44 -18.37 23.49
C VAL A 89 -0.43 -17.46 22.78
N LEU A 90 0.82 -17.90 22.62
CA LEU A 90 1.84 -17.16 21.87
C LEU A 90 1.47 -17.01 20.39
N LEU A 91 0.89 -18.05 19.79
CA LEU A 91 0.43 -18.01 18.40
C LEU A 91 -0.70 -16.99 18.22
N LEU A 92 -1.65 -16.94 19.15
CA LEU A 92 -2.74 -15.95 19.15
C LEU A 92 -2.20 -14.53 19.34
N ALA A 93 -1.21 -14.34 20.22
CA ALA A 93 -0.56 -13.05 20.40
C ALA A 93 0.16 -12.59 19.11
N ALA A 94 0.87 -13.49 18.44
CA ALA A 94 1.52 -13.19 17.15
C ALA A 94 0.48 -12.84 16.07
N VAL A 95 -0.66 -13.54 16.03
CA VAL A 95 -1.76 -13.20 15.10
C VAL A 95 -2.35 -11.82 15.42
N GLY A 96 -2.58 -11.50 16.70
CA GLY A 96 -3.07 -10.18 17.12
C GLY A 96 -2.10 -9.05 16.76
N GLN A 97 -0.80 -9.28 16.90
CA GLN A 97 0.22 -8.33 16.44
C GLN A 97 0.19 -8.15 14.92
N MET A 98 0.01 -9.23 14.14
CA MET A 98 -0.10 -9.12 12.69
C MET A 98 -1.34 -8.32 12.23
N THR A 99 -2.43 -8.32 13.00
CA THR A 99 -3.63 -7.54 12.64
C THR A 99 -3.47 -6.03 12.83
N SER A 100 -2.48 -5.58 13.61
CA SER A 100 -2.17 -4.16 13.78
C SER A 100 -1.02 -3.66 12.90
N LEU A 101 -0.34 -4.56 12.19
CA LEU A 101 0.78 -4.21 11.31
C LEU A 101 0.29 -4.07 9.87
N GLN A 102 0.83 -3.09 9.15
CA GLN A 102 0.62 -2.97 7.72
C GLN A 102 1.19 -4.19 6.98
N PRO A 103 0.54 -4.66 5.91
CA PRO A 103 1.06 -5.74 5.08
C PRO A 103 2.47 -5.43 4.55
N ALA A 104 3.35 -6.42 4.55
CA ALA A 104 4.76 -6.26 4.16
C ALA A 104 4.93 -5.71 2.73
N ARG A 105 4.05 -6.12 1.81
CA ARG A 105 4.05 -5.64 0.43
C ARG A 105 3.81 -4.13 0.33
N ASP A 106 2.88 -3.61 1.12
CA ASP A 106 2.49 -2.21 1.04
C ASP A 106 3.63 -1.34 1.60
N VAL A 107 4.28 -1.79 2.68
CA VAL A 107 5.48 -1.14 3.24
C VAL A 107 6.62 -1.09 2.21
N VAL A 108 6.90 -2.19 1.52
CA VAL A 108 7.98 -2.23 0.51
C VAL A 108 7.62 -1.43 -0.75
N ALA A 109 6.35 -1.41 -1.14
CA ALA A 109 5.88 -0.56 -2.24
C ALA A 109 6.00 0.92 -1.88
N GLU A 110 5.72 1.28 -0.63
CA GLU A 110 5.91 2.64 -0.13
C GLU A 110 7.41 3.00 -0.07
N GLU A 111 8.27 2.16 0.49
CA GLU A 111 9.74 2.35 0.50
C GLU A 111 10.36 2.49 -0.90
N SER A 112 9.73 1.92 -1.93
CA SER A 112 10.16 2.10 -3.33
C SER A 112 9.86 3.49 -3.89
N ARG A 113 8.92 4.21 -3.27
CA ARG A 113 8.41 5.51 -3.71
C ARG A 113 8.90 6.67 -2.83
N GLN A 114 9.53 6.39 -1.69
CA GLN A 114 10.05 7.41 -0.80
C GLN A 114 11.35 7.02 -0.10
N ILE A 115 12.20 8.01 0.17
CA ILE A 115 13.39 7.88 1.01
C ILE A 115 13.06 8.47 2.39
N ALA A 116 13.17 7.66 3.43
CA ALA A 116 13.09 8.13 4.82
C ALA A 116 14.50 8.40 5.35
N ILE A 117 14.67 9.56 5.98
CA ILE A 117 15.92 10.05 6.54
C ILE A 117 15.69 10.35 8.02
N ASP A 118 16.30 9.56 8.89
CA ASP A 118 16.18 9.73 10.34
C ASP A 118 17.29 10.64 10.88
N PHE A 119 16.90 11.61 11.71
CA PHE A 119 17.79 12.51 12.43
C PHE A 119 17.85 12.10 13.91
N ASP A 120 18.47 10.95 14.19
CA ASP A 120 18.53 10.35 15.53
C ASP A 120 19.32 11.20 16.55
N GLU A 121 20.26 12.04 16.09
CA GLU A 121 21.06 12.91 16.96
C GLU A 121 20.31 14.21 17.34
N ALA A 122 19.16 14.48 16.73
CA ALA A 122 18.32 15.63 17.05
C ALA A 122 17.60 15.46 18.39
N SER A 123 17.37 16.56 19.11
CA SER A 123 16.47 16.58 20.28
C SER A 123 15.48 17.73 20.15
N PRO A 124 14.23 17.47 19.73
CA PRO A 124 13.60 16.17 19.46
C PRO A 124 14.14 15.42 18.21
N SER A 125 14.03 14.09 18.18
CA SER A 125 14.29 13.29 16.97
C SER A 125 13.29 13.66 15.87
N SER A 126 13.70 13.51 14.62
CA SER A 126 12.81 13.80 13.49
C SER A 126 13.12 12.90 12.32
N THR A 127 12.12 12.63 11.49
CA THR A 127 12.26 11.86 10.25
C THR A 127 11.81 12.72 9.09
N LEU A 128 12.65 12.84 8.06
CA LEU A 128 12.32 13.47 6.78
C LEU A 128 11.99 12.40 5.74
N LEU A 129 10.78 12.46 5.20
CA LEU A 129 10.33 11.66 4.07
C LEU A 129 10.50 12.47 2.79
N LEU A 130 11.12 11.85 1.78
CA LEU A 130 11.33 12.40 0.45
C LEU A 130 10.64 11.51 -0.59
N ALA A 131 9.67 12.02 -1.33
CA ALA A 131 9.03 11.28 -2.42
C ALA A 131 9.09 12.09 -3.73
N PRO A 132 9.66 11.58 -4.84
CA PRO A 132 10.15 10.21 -5.06
C PRO A 132 11.58 9.94 -4.53
N GLY A 133 12.25 10.94 -3.96
CA GLY A 133 13.64 10.82 -3.51
C GLY A 133 14.64 10.84 -4.67
N VAL A 134 14.33 11.57 -5.74
CA VAL A 134 15.15 11.64 -6.97
C VAL A 134 15.45 13.08 -7.34
N ALA A 135 16.42 13.29 -8.22
CA ALA A 135 16.71 14.63 -8.73
C ALA A 135 15.48 15.20 -9.47
N GLY A 136 15.02 16.39 -9.05
CA GLY A 136 13.84 17.05 -9.60
C GLY A 136 12.77 17.33 -8.54
N LEU A 137 11.51 17.25 -8.94
CA LEU A 137 10.37 17.54 -8.07
C LEU A 137 10.28 16.50 -6.95
N ASN A 138 10.31 16.96 -5.70
CA ASN A 138 10.13 16.12 -4.53
C ASN A 138 9.10 16.74 -3.59
N HIS A 139 8.40 15.87 -2.88
CA HIS A 139 7.72 16.18 -1.65
C HIS A 139 8.64 15.91 -0.48
N PHE A 140 8.77 16.90 0.41
CA PHE A 140 9.50 16.84 1.66
C PHE A 140 8.46 16.82 2.78
N ARG A 141 8.50 15.81 3.65
CA ARG A 141 7.67 15.78 4.87
C ARG A 141 8.56 15.50 6.06
N LEU A 142 8.71 16.49 6.93
CA LEU A 142 9.44 16.37 8.18
C LEU A 142 8.46 16.09 9.32
N GLU A 143 8.60 14.95 9.97
CA GLU A 143 7.86 14.60 11.19
C GLU A 143 8.79 14.72 12.39
N VAL A 144 8.39 15.53 13.38
CA VAL A 144 9.17 15.74 14.61
C VAL A 144 8.55 14.95 15.76
N ASP A 145 9.34 14.07 16.38
CA ASP A 145 8.89 13.24 17.49
C ASP A 145 8.68 14.04 18.78
N GLY A 146 7.80 13.53 19.64
CA GLY A 146 7.61 14.04 20.99
C GLY A 146 6.38 14.95 21.15
N PRO A 147 6.37 15.84 22.16
CA PRO A 147 5.19 16.67 22.45
C PRO A 147 4.93 17.67 21.32
N ASN A 148 3.68 18.10 21.18
CA ASN A 148 3.30 19.10 20.18
C ASN A 148 4.11 20.38 20.35
N LEU A 149 4.76 20.78 19.27
CA LEU A 149 5.49 22.04 19.15
C LEU A 149 4.52 23.23 19.27
N PRO A 150 5.01 24.41 19.68
CA PRO A 150 4.24 25.65 19.63
C PRO A 150 3.68 25.92 18.23
N ALA A 151 2.51 26.56 18.17
CA ALA A 151 1.81 26.82 16.90
C ALA A 151 2.62 27.70 15.93
N ASP A 152 3.49 28.54 16.48
CA ASP A 152 4.39 29.47 15.79
C ASP A 152 5.82 28.94 15.65
N ALA A 153 6.07 27.66 15.95
CA ALA A 153 7.35 27.05 15.64
C ALA A 153 7.49 26.80 14.12
N GLU A 154 8.67 27.10 13.59
CA GLU A 154 9.02 26.99 12.18
C GLU A 154 9.97 25.81 11.97
N ALA A 155 9.83 25.12 10.84
CA ALA A 155 10.76 24.08 10.42
C ALA A 155 11.36 24.47 9.07
N LEU A 156 12.69 24.35 8.96
CA LEU A 156 13.44 24.64 7.74
C LEU A 156 14.34 23.45 7.42
N LEU A 157 14.53 23.19 6.13
CA LEU A 157 15.58 22.32 5.64
C LEU A 157 16.68 23.17 5.02
N ARG A 158 17.92 22.91 5.39
CA ARG A 158 19.09 23.44 4.71
C ARG A 158 19.67 22.33 3.84
N LEU A 159 19.80 22.60 2.56
CA LEU A 159 20.28 21.66 1.56
C LEU A 159 21.58 22.19 0.97
N THR A 160 22.66 21.44 1.12
CA THR A 160 23.99 21.80 0.62
C THR A 160 24.63 20.59 -0.08
N ILE A 161 25.52 20.84 -1.03
CA ILE A 161 26.36 19.80 -1.62
C ILE A 161 27.79 20.04 -1.11
N PRO A 162 28.35 19.18 -0.23
CA PRO A 162 29.62 19.43 0.47
C PRO A 162 30.82 19.78 -0.42
N ASP A 163 30.85 19.26 -1.65
CA ASP A 163 31.96 19.47 -2.60
C ASP A 163 31.67 20.54 -3.67
N ARG A 164 30.61 21.34 -3.52
CA ARG A 164 30.14 22.31 -4.52
C ARG A 164 29.72 23.66 -3.89
N ASP A 165 30.71 24.39 -3.37
CA ASP A 165 30.53 25.75 -2.84
C ASP A 165 29.97 26.74 -3.88
N ASP A 166 30.10 26.45 -5.18
CA ASP A 166 29.60 27.26 -6.29
C ASP A 166 28.07 27.28 -6.40
N LEU A 167 27.39 26.25 -5.88
CA LEU A 167 25.94 26.13 -5.92
C LEU A 167 25.26 26.79 -4.71
N GLY A 168 26.03 27.16 -3.69
CA GLY A 168 25.53 27.77 -2.46
C GLY A 168 24.69 26.81 -1.62
N THR A 169 24.05 27.39 -0.60
CA THR A 169 23.17 26.68 0.32
C THR A 169 21.73 27.07 0.02
N ASN A 170 20.85 26.08 -0.15
CA ASN A 170 19.42 26.32 -0.30
C ASN A 170 18.71 26.13 1.05
N GLU A 171 17.92 27.12 1.48
CA GLU A 171 17.09 27.01 2.69
C GLU A 171 15.61 26.96 2.30
N VAL A 172 14.98 25.85 2.64
CA VAL A 172 13.60 25.53 2.32
C VAL A 172 12.76 25.68 3.58
N LEU A 173 11.77 26.58 3.55
CA LEU A 173 10.80 26.71 4.64
C LEU A 173 9.69 25.66 4.46
N LEU A 174 9.47 24.86 5.51
CA LEU A 174 8.40 23.87 5.54
C LEU A 174 7.13 24.48 6.16
N SER A 175 5.98 24.15 5.57
CA SER A 175 4.66 24.55 6.05
C SER A 175 4.11 23.51 7.03
N ARG A 176 3.63 23.94 8.20
CA ARG A 176 3.02 23.02 9.16
C ARG A 176 1.68 22.49 8.61
N VAL A 177 1.50 21.17 8.64
CA VAL A 177 0.27 20.51 8.20
C VAL A 177 -0.59 20.11 9.39
N SER A 178 -0.05 19.32 10.31
CA SER A 178 -0.75 18.89 11.52
C SER A 178 0.24 18.52 12.62
N GLY A 179 -0.10 18.83 13.88
CA GLY A 179 0.76 18.51 15.02
C GLY A 179 2.21 18.94 14.80
N ASN A 180 3.11 17.97 14.73
CA ASN A 180 4.56 18.12 14.52
C ASN A 180 5.02 17.77 13.08
N ALA A 181 4.10 17.68 12.13
CA ALA A 181 4.41 17.41 10.73
C ALA A 181 4.47 18.71 9.91
N PHE A 182 5.53 18.83 9.11
CA PHE A 182 5.77 19.97 8.23
C PHE A 182 6.11 19.48 6.82
N GLU A 183 5.67 20.22 5.81
CA GLU A 183 5.77 19.80 4.42
C GLU A 183 6.25 20.91 3.49
N HIS A 184 6.93 20.49 2.43
CA HIS A 184 7.29 21.34 1.30
C HIS A 184 7.24 20.52 0.01
N HIS A 185 7.04 21.21 -1.10
CA HIS A 185 7.06 20.62 -2.43
C HIS A 185 7.85 21.53 -3.34
N GLY A 186 8.85 20.98 -3.99
CA GLY A 186 9.76 21.78 -4.80
C GLY A 186 10.77 20.92 -5.53
N SER A 187 11.52 21.58 -6.41
CA SER A 187 12.63 20.96 -7.13
C SER A 187 13.98 21.26 -6.46
N ASP A 188 13.99 21.43 -5.13
CA ASP A 188 15.16 21.88 -4.38
C ASP A 188 16.34 20.90 -4.50
N LEU A 189 16.04 19.61 -4.61
CA LEU A 189 17.00 18.55 -4.97
C LEU A 189 17.09 18.43 -6.49
N SER A 190 17.46 19.50 -7.19
CA SER A 190 17.44 19.57 -8.65
C SER A 190 18.51 18.71 -9.35
N ILE A 191 19.54 18.26 -8.61
CA ILE A 191 20.72 17.57 -9.16
C ILE A 191 20.93 16.25 -8.42
N ALA A 192 21.27 15.20 -9.17
CA ALA A 192 21.71 13.94 -8.60
C ALA A 192 23.12 14.07 -8.01
N ALA A 193 23.22 14.03 -6.68
CA ALA A 193 24.45 14.22 -5.92
C ALA A 193 24.27 13.67 -4.49
N ASP A 194 25.36 13.67 -3.71
CA ASP A 194 25.29 13.51 -2.26
C ASP A 194 24.97 14.87 -1.64
N TRP A 195 23.82 14.96 -1.00
CA TRP A 195 23.30 16.16 -0.37
C TRP A 195 23.48 16.07 1.14
N GLU A 196 23.99 17.14 1.73
CA GLU A 196 23.94 17.37 3.17
C GLU A 196 22.62 18.09 3.48
N VAL A 197 21.80 17.43 4.28
CA VAL A 197 20.47 17.90 4.67
C VAL A 197 20.52 18.21 6.16
N THR A 198 20.32 19.47 6.51
CA THR A 198 20.15 19.89 7.90
C THR A 198 18.68 20.20 8.16
N ALA A 199 18.04 19.46 9.06
CA ALA A 199 16.73 19.82 9.59
C ALA A 199 16.92 20.84 10.72
N ILE A 200 16.21 21.98 10.65
CA ILE A 200 16.30 23.07 11.61
C ILE A 200 14.90 23.39 12.14
N ILE A 201 14.71 23.26 13.44
CA ILE A 201 13.45 23.60 14.13
C ILE A 201 13.69 24.86 14.95
N ARG A 202 12.90 25.90 14.69
CA ARG A 202 12.95 27.19 15.40
C ARG A 202 11.70 27.36 16.24
N GLU A 203 11.88 27.40 17.56
CA GLU A 203 10.81 27.73 18.51
C GLU A 203 10.97 29.19 19.00
N PRO A 204 9.88 29.92 19.27
CA PRO A 204 9.94 31.34 19.62
C PRO A 204 10.71 31.64 20.92
N ALA A 205 10.69 30.69 21.86
CA ALA A 205 11.23 30.85 23.21
C ALA A 205 12.39 29.89 23.53
N ALA A 206 12.87 29.13 22.53
CA ALA A 206 13.98 28.18 22.69
C ALA A 206 15.09 28.45 21.68
N ALA A 207 16.29 27.92 21.95
CA ALA A 207 17.36 27.92 20.96
C ALA A 207 16.96 27.01 19.78
N PRO A 208 17.32 27.36 18.53
CA PRO A 208 17.01 26.52 17.39
C PRO A 208 17.74 25.18 17.53
N THR A 209 17.01 24.09 17.34
CA THR A 209 17.58 22.75 17.26
C THR A 209 17.88 22.45 15.80
N SER A 210 19.03 21.85 15.53
CA SER A 210 19.36 21.37 14.20
C SER A 210 20.03 20.00 14.26
N ALA A 211 19.76 19.18 13.26
CA ALA A 211 20.49 17.94 13.03
C ALA A 211 20.79 17.79 11.55
N GLU A 212 21.90 17.14 11.26
CA GLU A 212 22.48 17.05 9.92
C GLU A 212 22.72 15.60 9.56
N THR A 213 22.52 15.28 8.29
CA THR A 213 22.81 13.98 7.72
C THR A 213 23.07 14.10 6.23
N THR A 214 23.70 13.09 5.64
CA THR A 214 23.98 13.05 4.21
C THR A 214 23.07 12.03 3.53
N VAL A 215 22.45 12.43 2.42
CA VAL A 215 21.61 11.57 1.58
C VAL A 215 22.10 11.58 0.13
N SER A 216 22.19 10.40 -0.47
CA SER A 216 22.50 10.25 -1.90
C SER A 216 21.22 10.33 -2.73
N ILE A 217 21.10 11.35 -3.59
CA ILE A 217 19.96 11.54 -4.50
C ILE A 217 20.37 11.13 -5.91
N GLY A 218 19.66 10.15 -6.48
CA GLY A 218 19.89 9.63 -7.84
C GLY A 218 18.98 10.26 -8.89
N THR A 219 19.16 9.89 -10.16
CA THR A 219 18.24 10.25 -11.27
C THR A 219 17.07 9.29 -11.42
N THR A 220 17.07 8.19 -10.67
CA THR A 220 16.04 7.15 -10.69
C THR A 220 15.70 6.78 -9.26
N ALA A 221 14.43 6.47 -9.01
CA ALA A 221 13.98 6.03 -7.69
C ALA A 221 14.78 4.79 -7.24
N PRO A 222 14.93 4.58 -5.92
CA PRO A 222 15.67 3.43 -5.42
C PRO A 222 15.11 2.12 -6.00
N ASP A 223 16.01 1.26 -6.50
CA ASP A 223 15.63 -0.08 -7.01
C ASP A 223 15.30 -0.99 -5.84
N VAL A 224 14.06 -0.88 -5.36
CA VAL A 224 13.50 -1.75 -4.34
C VAL A 224 12.84 -2.93 -5.03
N ASP A 225 13.14 -4.15 -4.59
CA ASP A 225 12.48 -5.38 -5.05
C ASP A 225 11.02 -5.36 -4.55
N VAL A 226 10.15 -4.68 -5.31
CA VAL A 226 8.71 -4.60 -5.03
C VAL A 226 8.06 -5.92 -5.44
N PRO A 227 7.31 -6.57 -4.55
CA PRO A 227 6.64 -7.81 -4.91
C PRO A 227 5.63 -7.58 -6.04
N GLY A 228 5.77 -8.31 -7.15
CA GLY A 228 4.85 -8.18 -8.29
C GLY A 228 3.38 -8.41 -7.93
N ALA A 229 2.48 -7.87 -8.77
CA ALA A 229 1.04 -7.89 -8.55
C ALA A 229 0.51 -9.29 -8.14
N PRO A 230 -0.31 -9.38 -7.08
CA PRO A 230 -0.84 -10.66 -6.62
C PRO A 230 -1.80 -11.27 -7.64
N TRP A 231 -1.86 -12.60 -7.66
CA TRP A 231 -3.01 -13.29 -8.24
C TRP A 231 -4.23 -13.02 -7.36
N ARG A 232 -5.27 -12.35 -7.87
CA ARG A 232 -6.51 -12.04 -7.12
C ARG A 232 -7.60 -13.05 -7.51
N PHE A 233 -7.77 -14.11 -6.70
CA PHE A 233 -8.79 -15.15 -6.98
C PHE A 233 -10.20 -14.80 -6.47
N GLN A 234 -10.35 -13.69 -5.75
CA GLN A 234 -11.62 -13.26 -5.16
C GLN A 234 -12.53 -12.51 -6.15
N THR A 235 -11.99 -12.09 -7.30
CA THR A 235 -12.79 -11.47 -8.35
C THR A 235 -13.72 -12.50 -8.98
N VAL A 236 -14.86 -12.05 -9.53
CA VAL A 236 -15.79 -12.93 -10.28
C VAL A 236 -15.05 -13.70 -11.37
N GLY A 237 -14.09 -13.06 -12.05
CA GLY A 237 -13.19 -13.70 -13.02
C GLY A 237 -12.33 -14.81 -12.42
N GLY A 238 -11.73 -14.57 -11.25
CA GLY A 238 -10.92 -15.54 -10.52
C GLY A 238 -11.72 -16.78 -10.07
N VAL A 239 -12.89 -16.58 -9.46
CA VAL A 239 -13.77 -17.67 -9.02
C VAL A 239 -14.32 -18.46 -10.20
N THR A 240 -14.75 -17.77 -11.27
CA THR A 240 -15.26 -18.41 -12.48
C THR A 240 -14.17 -19.21 -13.19
N GLY A 241 -12.96 -18.66 -13.28
CA GLY A 241 -11.81 -19.33 -13.87
C GLY A 241 -11.41 -20.61 -13.11
N LEU A 242 -11.37 -20.56 -11.78
CA LEU A 242 -11.14 -21.73 -10.92
C LEU A 242 -12.21 -22.81 -11.09
N THR A 243 -13.48 -22.40 -11.15
CA THR A 243 -14.60 -23.32 -11.34
C THR A 243 -14.52 -24.01 -12.71
N LEU A 244 -14.19 -23.27 -13.76
CA LEU A 244 -13.99 -23.81 -15.10
C LEU A 244 -12.77 -24.74 -15.19
N MET A 245 -11.69 -24.47 -14.45
CA MET A 245 -10.58 -25.42 -14.34
C MET A 245 -11.00 -26.74 -13.68
N LEU A 246 -11.80 -26.69 -12.61
CA LEU A 246 -12.29 -27.89 -11.92
C LEU A 246 -13.24 -28.70 -12.83
N VAL A 247 -14.17 -28.04 -13.50
CA VAL A 247 -15.08 -28.67 -14.48
C VAL A 247 -14.28 -29.23 -15.66
N GLY A 248 -13.27 -28.50 -16.14
CA GLY A 248 -12.38 -28.93 -17.21
C GLY A 248 -11.59 -30.19 -16.86
N PHE A 249 -11.00 -30.23 -15.67
CA PHE A 249 -10.31 -31.41 -15.15
C PHE A 249 -11.24 -32.61 -14.97
N ALA A 250 -12.46 -32.38 -14.44
CA ALA A 250 -13.46 -33.44 -14.31
C ALA A 250 -13.89 -33.99 -15.68
N GLY A 251 -14.09 -33.13 -16.67
CA GLY A 251 -14.40 -33.50 -18.06
C GLY A 251 -13.29 -34.34 -18.70
N LEU A 252 -12.03 -33.96 -18.50
CA LEU A 252 -10.87 -34.74 -18.95
C LEU A 252 -10.82 -36.11 -18.26
N ILE A 253 -11.00 -36.18 -16.94
CA ILE A 253 -10.99 -37.45 -16.19
C ILE A 253 -12.11 -38.38 -16.67
N VAL A 254 -13.32 -37.86 -16.89
CA VAL A 254 -14.45 -38.63 -17.44
C VAL A 254 -14.14 -39.09 -18.86
N GLY A 255 -13.56 -38.24 -19.70
CA GLY A 255 -13.14 -38.58 -21.06
C GLY A 255 -12.07 -39.67 -21.10
N PHE A 256 -11.08 -39.62 -20.21
CA PHE A 256 -10.04 -40.65 -20.10
C PHE A 256 -10.56 -41.97 -19.53
N ARG A 257 -11.55 -41.93 -18.63
CA ARG A 257 -12.19 -43.14 -18.07
C ARG A 257 -13.23 -43.76 -19.00
N SER A 258 -13.81 -42.97 -19.90
CA SER A 258 -14.76 -43.46 -20.89
C SER A 258 -14.01 -44.24 -21.97
N GLY A 259 -14.50 -45.43 -22.32
CA GLY A 259 -13.94 -46.25 -23.41
C GLY A 259 -13.92 -45.51 -24.76
N PRO A 260 -13.27 -46.07 -25.79
CA PRO A 260 -13.23 -45.45 -27.11
C PRO A 260 -14.65 -45.29 -27.69
N GLY A 261 -15.11 -44.04 -27.82
CA GLY A 261 -16.46 -43.71 -28.26
C GLY A 261 -16.68 -42.20 -28.43
N THR A 262 -17.87 -41.80 -28.88
CA THR A 262 -18.26 -40.39 -29.10
C THR A 262 -18.24 -39.58 -27.81
N THR A 263 -18.70 -40.18 -26.70
CA THR A 263 -18.71 -39.60 -25.36
C THR A 263 -17.32 -39.23 -24.85
N ARG A 264 -16.28 -40.00 -25.22
CA ARG A 264 -14.88 -39.68 -24.91
C ARG A 264 -14.39 -38.42 -25.63
N LYS A 265 -14.74 -38.25 -26.91
CA LYS A 265 -14.33 -37.08 -27.70
C LYS A 265 -15.05 -35.82 -27.24
N GLU A 266 -16.34 -35.92 -26.95
CA GLU A 266 -17.17 -34.81 -26.48
C GLU A 266 -16.76 -34.35 -25.07
N SER A 267 -16.63 -35.27 -24.11
CA SER A 267 -16.24 -34.92 -22.73
C SER A 267 -14.80 -34.41 -22.61
N ALA A 268 -13.85 -35.00 -23.35
CA ALA A 268 -12.48 -34.51 -23.36
C ALA A 268 -12.34 -33.17 -24.09
N GLY A 269 -13.11 -32.95 -25.18
CA GLY A 269 -13.12 -31.69 -25.92
C GLY A 269 -13.70 -30.53 -25.10
N LEU A 270 -14.87 -30.75 -24.48
CA LEU A 270 -15.50 -29.77 -23.58
C LEU A 270 -14.65 -29.54 -22.33
N GLY A 271 -14.02 -30.60 -21.80
CA GLY A 271 -13.10 -30.51 -20.67
C GLY A 271 -11.86 -29.66 -20.98
N ALA A 272 -11.24 -29.87 -22.13
CA ALA A 272 -10.10 -29.07 -22.59
C ALA A 272 -10.47 -27.60 -22.85
N ALA A 273 -11.64 -27.35 -23.46
CA ALA A 273 -12.13 -26.00 -23.71
C ALA A 273 -12.44 -25.24 -22.41
N ALA A 274 -13.11 -25.88 -21.44
CA ALA A 274 -13.37 -25.31 -20.12
C ALA A 274 -12.06 -25.04 -19.35
N LEU A 275 -11.06 -25.93 -19.45
CA LEU A 275 -9.77 -25.74 -18.80
C LEU A 275 -8.97 -24.59 -19.42
N LEU A 276 -8.97 -24.47 -20.76
CA LEU A 276 -8.36 -23.33 -21.46
C LEU A 276 -9.05 -22.01 -21.10
N LEU A 277 -10.38 -21.98 -21.13
CA LEU A 277 -11.15 -20.78 -20.74
C LEU A 277 -10.94 -20.42 -19.27
N GLY A 278 -10.86 -21.41 -18.39
CA GLY A 278 -10.55 -21.21 -16.97
C GLY A 278 -9.16 -20.61 -16.76
N VAL A 279 -8.16 -21.09 -17.49
CA VAL A 279 -6.79 -20.53 -17.47
C VAL A 279 -6.76 -19.10 -18.01
N ILE A 280 -7.48 -18.81 -19.11
CA ILE A 280 -7.59 -17.46 -19.67
C ILE A 280 -8.23 -16.50 -18.66
N LEU A 281 -9.35 -16.88 -18.04
CA LEU A 281 -10.01 -16.04 -17.04
C LEU A 281 -9.17 -15.84 -15.78
N LEU A 282 -8.40 -16.85 -15.34
CA LEU A 282 -7.46 -16.71 -14.24
C LEU A 282 -6.27 -15.80 -14.60
N ALA A 283 -5.79 -15.88 -15.83
CA ALA A 283 -4.74 -14.99 -16.33
C ALA A 283 -5.26 -13.55 -16.47
N GLN A 284 -6.50 -13.36 -16.93
CA GLN A 284 -7.15 -12.05 -16.97
C GLN A 284 -7.44 -11.53 -15.57
N ALA A 285 -7.86 -12.36 -14.60
CA ALA A 285 -8.02 -11.95 -13.20
C ALA A 285 -6.69 -11.55 -12.51
N ARG A 286 -5.55 -11.81 -13.17
CA ARG A 286 -4.21 -11.38 -12.76
C ARG A 286 -3.86 -9.98 -13.27
N ILE A 287 -4.53 -9.53 -14.33
CA ILE A 287 -4.40 -8.21 -14.93
C ILE A 287 -5.58 -7.40 -14.41
N ASP A 288 -5.33 -6.43 -13.54
CA ASP A 288 -6.40 -5.53 -13.12
C ASP A 288 -7.05 -4.94 -14.39
N PRO A 289 -8.39 -4.95 -14.55
CA PRO A 289 -9.02 -4.19 -15.63
C PRO A 289 -8.58 -2.73 -15.60
N ILE A 290 -8.17 -2.23 -14.42
CA ILE A 290 -7.55 -0.92 -14.24
C ILE A 290 -6.17 -0.83 -14.95
N LEU A 291 -5.30 -1.84 -14.85
CA LEU A 291 -4.03 -1.90 -15.58
C LEU A 291 -4.22 -2.13 -17.11
N ALA A 292 -5.36 -2.71 -17.50
CA ALA A 292 -5.74 -2.84 -18.91
C ALA A 292 -6.38 -1.56 -19.47
N SER A 293 -7.04 -0.75 -18.63
CA SER A 293 -7.66 0.54 -19.01
C SER A 293 -6.72 1.74 -18.87
N ALA A 294 -5.71 1.66 -17.99
CA ALA A 294 -4.65 2.68 -17.88
C ALA A 294 -3.85 2.83 -19.19
N GLY A 295 -3.99 1.89 -20.13
CA GLY A 295 -3.42 1.96 -21.47
C GLY A 295 -4.41 2.05 -22.64
N GLY A 296 -5.71 2.31 -22.42
CA GLY A 296 -6.68 2.28 -23.52
C GLY A 296 -7.93 3.17 -23.36
N GLU A 297 -8.18 4.01 -24.38
CA GLU A 297 -9.38 4.80 -24.75
C GLU A 297 -10.16 5.59 -23.65
N HIS A 298 -9.93 5.40 -22.36
CA HIS A 298 -10.62 6.05 -21.24
C HIS A 298 -9.67 6.29 -20.06
N ALA A 299 -8.45 6.78 -20.34
CA ALA A 299 -7.54 7.27 -19.31
C ALA A 299 -8.07 8.59 -18.73
N ILE A 300 -7.56 9.00 -17.56
CA ILE A 300 -7.81 10.36 -17.07
C ILE A 300 -7.17 11.32 -18.07
N ASP A 301 -7.98 12.16 -18.72
CA ASP A 301 -7.55 13.11 -19.75
C ASP A 301 -8.16 14.48 -19.47
N PRO A 302 -7.44 15.40 -18.78
CA PRO A 302 -7.94 16.73 -18.43
C PRO A 302 -8.29 17.59 -19.66
N GLN A 303 -7.93 17.19 -20.88
CA GLN A 303 -8.27 17.88 -22.12
C GLN A 303 -9.59 17.37 -22.75
N ASP A 304 -10.17 16.28 -22.28
CA ASP A 304 -11.48 15.80 -22.72
C ASP A 304 -12.61 16.56 -22.01
N VAL A 305 -13.09 17.63 -22.64
CA VAL A 305 -14.18 18.49 -22.14
C VAL A 305 -15.44 17.70 -21.78
N ALA A 306 -15.78 16.65 -22.52
CA ALA A 306 -16.99 15.88 -22.24
C ALA A 306 -16.84 15.01 -20.97
N MET A 307 -15.62 14.52 -20.68
CA MET A 307 -15.31 13.87 -19.40
C MET A 307 -15.32 14.87 -18.24
N VAL A 308 -14.71 16.05 -18.44
CA VAL A 308 -14.70 17.14 -17.45
C VAL A 308 -16.12 17.58 -17.06
N GLU A 309 -17.02 17.76 -18.03
CA GLU A 309 -18.41 18.17 -17.78
C GLU A 309 -19.19 17.12 -16.97
N ARG A 310 -19.03 15.82 -17.29
CA ARG A 310 -19.66 14.74 -16.51
C ARG A 310 -19.07 14.64 -15.11
N GLY A 311 -17.75 14.81 -15.00
CA GLY A 311 -17.02 14.82 -13.74
C GLY A 311 -17.46 15.95 -12.81
N GLU A 312 -17.67 17.15 -13.35
CA GLU A 312 -18.16 18.31 -12.60
C GLU A 312 -19.55 18.04 -12.03
N GLU A 313 -20.45 17.46 -12.82
CA GLU A 313 -21.81 17.13 -12.37
C GLU A 313 -21.77 16.15 -11.19
N ILE A 314 -20.99 15.09 -11.29
CA ILE A 314 -20.85 14.09 -10.22
C ILE A 314 -20.17 14.71 -8.99
N TYR A 315 -19.09 15.48 -9.18
CA TYR A 315 -18.35 16.14 -8.11
C TYR A 315 -19.27 17.07 -7.30
N SER A 316 -20.10 17.86 -7.98
CA SER A 316 -21.04 18.80 -7.34
C SER A 316 -22.09 18.10 -6.47
N GLN A 317 -22.47 16.87 -6.83
CA GLN A 317 -23.50 16.10 -6.13
C GLN A 317 -22.94 15.28 -4.97
N GLN A 318 -21.73 14.74 -5.10
CA GLN A 318 -21.19 13.72 -4.18
C GLN A 318 -19.96 14.21 -3.39
N CYS A 319 -19.11 15.03 -3.99
CA CYS A 319 -17.77 15.32 -3.45
C CYS A 319 -17.68 16.71 -2.81
N LEU A 320 -18.43 17.68 -3.35
CA LEU A 320 -18.41 19.09 -2.94
C LEU A 320 -18.70 19.29 -1.45
N VAL A 321 -19.55 18.45 -0.85
CA VAL A 321 -19.96 18.54 0.56
C VAL A 321 -18.77 18.50 1.53
N CYS A 322 -17.70 17.79 1.18
CA CYS A 322 -16.47 17.72 1.97
C CYS A 322 -15.29 18.46 1.30
N HIS A 323 -15.18 18.39 -0.02
CA HIS A 323 -14.03 18.91 -0.76
C HIS A 323 -14.17 20.38 -1.21
N GLY A 324 -15.36 20.96 -1.11
CA GLY A 324 -15.63 22.37 -1.42
C GLY A 324 -15.71 22.68 -2.93
N PRO A 325 -16.27 23.83 -3.32
CA PRO A 325 -16.43 24.19 -4.73
C PRO A 325 -15.09 24.56 -5.40
N GLU A 326 -14.11 25.03 -4.63
CA GLU A 326 -12.77 25.36 -5.11
C GLU A 326 -11.76 24.22 -4.94
N LEU A 327 -12.21 23.00 -4.63
CA LEU A 327 -11.38 21.82 -4.42
C LEU A 327 -10.41 21.90 -3.23
N ARG A 328 -10.67 22.77 -2.25
CA ARG A 328 -9.73 23.05 -1.16
C ARG A 328 -9.85 22.16 0.07
N GLY A 329 -10.75 21.19 0.04
CA GLY A 329 -11.03 20.39 1.23
C GLY A 329 -11.77 21.17 2.31
N ASP A 330 -12.47 22.24 1.96
CA ASP A 330 -13.14 23.18 2.87
C ASP A 330 -14.68 23.16 2.74
N GLY A 331 -15.22 22.02 2.29
CA GLY A 331 -16.66 21.83 2.16
C GLY A 331 -17.42 22.00 3.49
N PRO A 332 -18.74 22.22 3.44
CA PRO A 332 -19.56 22.48 4.63
C PRO A 332 -19.49 21.39 5.70
N GLU A 333 -19.21 20.14 5.33
CA GLU A 333 -19.06 19.01 6.28
C GLU A 333 -17.61 18.75 6.69
N ARG A 334 -16.65 19.58 6.26
CA ARG A 334 -15.25 19.46 6.67
C ARG A 334 -15.07 19.42 8.20
N ALA A 335 -15.88 20.17 8.94
CA ALA A 335 -15.64 20.41 10.37
C ALA A 335 -15.54 19.11 11.19
N GLY A 336 -14.39 18.91 11.84
CA GLY A 336 -14.17 17.79 12.76
C GLY A 336 -13.46 16.57 12.16
N MET A 337 -13.26 16.51 10.84
CA MET A 337 -12.54 15.39 10.22
C MET A 337 -11.04 15.47 10.49
N GLU A 338 -10.41 14.34 10.83
CA GLU A 338 -8.96 14.28 11.00
C GLU A 338 -8.45 12.97 10.37
N PRO A 339 -7.66 13.04 9.27
CA PRO A 339 -7.15 14.24 8.59
C PRO A 339 -8.21 14.98 7.73
N PRO A 340 -7.93 16.23 7.30
CA PRO A 340 -8.74 16.92 6.29
C PRO A 340 -8.98 16.11 5.00
N PRO A 341 -10.14 16.28 4.35
CA PRO A 341 -10.26 16.07 2.90
C PRO A 341 -9.15 16.81 2.17
N ALA A 342 -8.61 16.18 1.14
CA ALA A 342 -7.49 16.73 0.37
C ALA A 342 -7.83 18.07 -0.29
N ASP A 343 -6.86 18.99 -0.29
CA ASP A 343 -6.87 20.24 -1.03
C ASP A 343 -6.26 20.01 -2.42
N PHE A 344 -7.10 19.75 -3.42
CA PHE A 344 -6.65 19.47 -4.79
C PHE A 344 -6.09 20.70 -5.53
N THR A 345 -6.11 21.88 -4.93
CA THR A 345 -5.41 23.05 -5.48
C THR A 345 -3.90 22.95 -5.30
N GLN A 346 -3.42 22.03 -4.45
CA GLN A 346 -2.01 21.82 -4.25
C GLN A 346 -1.45 20.83 -5.29
N PRO A 347 -0.29 21.07 -5.91
CA PRO A 347 0.26 20.20 -6.96
C PRO A 347 0.46 18.74 -6.55
N HIS A 348 0.54 18.44 -5.25
CA HIS A 348 0.92 17.13 -4.71
C HIS A 348 -0.23 16.16 -4.48
N THR A 349 -1.47 16.64 -4.43
CA THR A 349 -2.64 15.81 -4.08
C THR A 349 -3.11 14.90 -5.21
N MET A 350 -2.61 15.13 -6.42
CA MET A 350 -2.89 14.30 -7.62
C MET A 350 -1.64 13.58 -8.13
N VAL A 351 -0.52 13.57 -7.39
CA VAL A 351 0.72 12.88 -7.77
C VAL A 351 0.65 11.40 -7.38
N HIS A 352 -0.42 10.75 -7.81
CA HIS A 352 -0.70 9.34 -7.60
C HIS A 352 -1.08 8.74 -8.94
N SER A 353 -0.88 7.43 -9.10
CA SER A 353 -1.32 6.80 -10.35
C SER A 353 -2.85 6.82 -10.43
N ASP A 354 -3.40 6.86 -11.64
CA ASP A 354 -4.85 6.80 -11.89
C ASP A 354 -5.48 5.64 -11.11
N GLU A 355 -4.78 4.52 -10.99
CA GLU A 355 -5.27 3.33 -10.29
C GLU A 355 -5.42 3.55 -8.78
N ASP A 356 -4.46 4.23 -8.15
CA ASP A 356 -4.49 4.55 -6.73
C ASP A 356 -5.64 5.52 -6.43
N LEU A 357 -5.83 6.54 -7.28
CA LEU A 357 -6.91 7.52 -7.17
C LEU A 357 -8.30 6.88 -7.34
N ILE A 358 -8.49 6.08 -8.39
CA ILE A 358 -9.74 5.36 -8.64
C ILE A 358 -10.04 4.41 -7.46
N TYR A 359 -9.02 3.71 -6.96
CA TYR A 359 -9.17 2.79 -5.84
C TYR A 359 -9.66 3.51 -4.57
N TRP A 360 -9.10 4.67 -4.23
CA TRP A 360 -9.52 5.42 -3.05
C TRP A 360 -10.92 6.00 -3.18
N VAL A 361 -11.32 6.51 -4.34
CA VAL A 361 -12.70 6.99 -4.54
C VAL A 361 -13.68 5.81 -4.45
N ARG A 362 -13.35 4.67 -5.07
CA ARG A 362 -14.22 3.49 -5.05
C ARG A 362 -14.39 2.92 -3.64
N ASN A 363 -13.29 2.72 -2.90
CA ASN A 363 -13.31 1.96 -1.65
C ASN A 363 -13.29 2.83 -0.39
N GLY A 364 -13.13 4.15 -0.56
CA GLY A 364 -12.80 5.07 0.53
C GLY A 364 -11.30 5.06 0.81
N LYS A 365 -10.82 6.13 1.44
CA LYS A 365 -9.40 6.27 1.81
C LYS A 365 -9.20 5.83 3.26
N GLN A 366 -8.38 4.81 3.47
CA GLN A 366 -8.10 4.33 4.82
C GLN A 366 -7.43 5.42 5.66
N GLY A 367 -7.80 5.48 6.93
CA GLY A 367 -7.30 6.50 7.86
C GLY A 367 -7.94 7.87 7.68
N THR A 368 -8.97 8.02 6.84
CA THR A 368 -9.79 9.23 6.73
C THR A 368 -11.27 8.92 6.90
N GLU A 369 -12.10 9.95 6.97
CA GLU A 369 -13.57 9.83 6.98
C GLU A 369 -14.17 9.76 5.57
N MET A 370 -13.34 9.63 4.52
CA MET A 370 -13.80 9.55 3.14
C MET A 370 -14.51 8.20 2.90
N PRO A 371 -15.81 8.20 2.55
CA PRO A 371 -16.54 6.98 2.27
C PRO A 371 -16.12 6.37 0.93
N GLY A 372 -16.42 5.09 0.75
CA GLY A 372 -16.33 4.44 -0.56
C GLY A 372 -17.59 4.67 -1.39
N PHE A 373 -17.41 4.89 -2.68
CA PHE A 373 -18.49 5.15 -3.64
C PHE A 373 -18.83 3.97 -4.55
N GLU A 374 -18.30 2.77 -4.28
CA GLU A 374 -18.51 1.57 -5.12
C GLU A 374 -19.98 1.21 -5.37
N ASP A 375 -20.87 1.53 -4.43
CA ASP A 375 -22.31 1.25 -4.55
C ASP A 375 -23.09 2.33 -5.34
N SER A 376 -22.47 3.48 -5.57
CA SER A 376 -23.11 4.67 -6.16
C SER A 376 -22.50 5.14 -7.49
N LEU A 377 -21.22 4.85 -7.74
CA LEU A 377 -20.48 5.30 -8.92
C LEU A 377 -19.77 4.13 -9.60
N SER A 378 -19.80 4.11 -10.92
CA SER A 378 -19.00 3.23 -11.77
C SER A 378 -17.56 3.76 -11.91
N ASP A 379 -16.63 2.90 -12.36
CA ASP A 379 -15.23 3.31 -12.56
C ASP A 379 -15.05 4.38 -13.64
N GLU A 380 -15.99 4.44 -14.58
CA GLU A 380 -16.02 5.48 -15.62
C GLU A 380 -16.45 6.83 -15.04
N GLU A 381 -17.49 6.83 -14.20
CA GLU A 381 -17.92 8.03 -13.47
C GLU A 381 -16.85 8.52 -12.48
N ILE A 382 -16.12 7.61 -11.84
CA ILE A 382 -14.98 7.97 -10.98
C ILE A 382 -13.86 8.61 -11.81
N ARG A 383 -13.55 8.06 -13.00
CA ARG A 383 -12.56 8.66 -13.91
C ARG A 383 -12.98 10.04 -14.37
N ASP A 384 -14.24 10.23 -14.74
CA ASP A 384 -14.78 11.54 -15.12
C ASP A 384 -14.55 12.57 -13.98
N VAL A 385 -14.81 12.19 -12.72
CA VAL A 385 -14.56 13.06 -11.56
C VAL A 385 -13.08 13.40 -11.41
N LEU A 386 -12.19 12.42 -11.52
CA LEU A 386 -10.74 12.67 -11.41
C LEU A 386 -10.23 13.55 -12.56
N THR A 387 -10.74 13.35 -13.77
CA THR A 387 -10.48 14.20 -14.94
C THR A 387 -10.91 15.65 -14.69
N TYR A 388 -12.09 15.87 -14.08
CA TYR A 388 -12.53 17.20 -13.69
C TYR A 388 -11.60 17.85 -12.66
N ILE A 389 -11.17 17.11 -11.65
CA ILE A 389 -10.27 17.60 -10.59
C ILE A 389 -8.93 18.03 -11.21
N GLU A 390 -8.35 17.20 -12.07
CA GLU A 390 -7.07 17.50 -12.74
C GLU A 390 -7.19 18.71 -13.68
N ALA A 391 -8.22 18.77 -14.52
CA ALA A 391 -8.46 19.91 -15.40
C ALA A 391 -8.65 21.22 -14.62
N ARG A 392 -9.32 21.16 -13.47
CA ARG A 392 -9.54 22.32 -12.61
C ARG A 392 -8.24 22.75 -11.90
N GLN A 393 -7.42 21.80 -11.50
CA GLN A 393 -6.11 22.04 -10.91
C GLN A 393 -5.17 22.72 -11.92
N ASP A 394 -5.10 22.23 -13.15
CA ASP A 394 -4.34 22.84 -14.25
C ASP A 394 -4.78 24.29 -14.51
N ALA A 395 -6.10 24.51 -14.58
CA ALA A 395 -6.65 25.86 -14.76
C ALA A 395 -6.30 26.81 -13.60
N LEU A 396 -6.18 26.31 -12.36
CA LEU A 396 -5.75 27.12 -11.22
C LEU A 396 -4.26 27.43 -11.27
N ASN A 397 -3.44 26.48 -11.72
CA ASN A 397 -1.99 26.64 -11.87
C ASN A 397 -1.62 27.61 -13.00
N ASP A 398 -2.35 27.58 -14.12
CA ASP A 398 -2.15 28.50 -15.26
C ASP A 398 -2.50 29.96 -14.92
N ILE A 399 -3.40 30.19 -13.95
CA ILE A 399 -3.73 31.54 -13.46
C ILE A 399 -2.66 32.05 -12.45
N GLY A 400 -1.86 31.14 -11.88
CA GLY A 400 -0.84 31.42 -10.87
C GLY A 400 0.54 31.81 -11.42
N THR A 401 0.79 31.68 -12.73
CA THR A 401 2.00 32.24 -13.35
C THR A 401 1.81 33.73 -13.63
N PRO A 402 2.59 34.63 -13.01
CA PRO A 402 2.65 36.01 -13.47
C PRO A 402 3.19 35.96 -14.90
N ILE A 403 2.36 36.31 -15.87
CA ILE A 403 2.83 36.66 -17.20
C ILE A 403 3.65 37.94 -16.97
N ASP A 404 4.98 37.84 -17.02
CA ASP A 404 5.85 38.99 -17.01
C ASP A 404 5.35 39.96 -18.09
N ALA A 405 4.77 41.06 -17.63
CA ALA A 405 4.37 42.18 -18.45
C ALA A 405 5.63 42.98 -18.84
N GLU A 406 6.51 42.35 -19.62
CA GLU A 406 7.64 43.00 -20.29
C GLU A 406 7.58 42.63 -21.78
N ASP A 407 6.74 43.34 -22.54
CA ASP A 407 7.13 43.91 -23.84
C ASP A 407 6.01 44.80 -24.44
N GLN A 408 5.68 45.90 -23.76
CA GLN A 408 4.95 47.02 -24.38
C GLN A 408 5.55 48.37 -23.95
N ASP A 409 6.84 48.58 -24.21
CA ASP A 409 7.35 49.95 -24.36
C ASP A 409 8.61 50.01 -25.22
N HIS A 410 8.42 49.96 -26.54
CA HIS A 410 9.33 50.63 -27.46
C HIS A 410 8.62 51.81 -28.11
N GLY A 411 8.64 52.90 -27.33
CA GLY A 411 8.39 54.28 -27.70
C GLY A 411 8.72 54.67 -29.14
N HIS A 412 7.74 55.34 -29.74
CA HIS A 412 7.99 56.53 -30.54
C HIS A 412 7.55 57.72 -29.70
N PRO A 413 8.38 58.77 -29.57
CA PRO A 413 7.97 60.03 -30.19
C PRO A 413 9.13 60.92 -30.67
N GLY A 414 8.86 61.72 -31.70
CA GLY A 414 9.58 62.97 -31.99
C GLY A 414 10.03 63.14 -33.42
#